data_AF-A0A2V3VCX0-F1
#
_entry.id   AF-A0A2V3VCX0-F1
#
_cell.length_a   1.000
_cell.length_b   1.000
_cell.length_c   1.000
_cell.angle_alpha   90.00
_cell.angle_beta   90.00
_cell.angle_gamma   90.00
#
_symmetry.space_group_name_H-M   'P 1'
#
loop_
_entity.id
_entity.type
_entity.pdbx_description
1 polymer ?
#
loop_
_entity_poly.entity_id
_entity_poly.type
_entity_poly.pdbx_seq_one_letter_code
_entity_poly.pdbx_strand_id
1 'polypeptide(L)'
;MPIDPRIQLALDMPLTERPSIRLVSGKRKRKSGYAAQPGTGPAGEKCKTCRHIRRVQGGAKTFPKCALIRWTKGPGTDIKVNAPACSRWAPQEPARP
;
A
#
# COMPACT_ATOMS: atom_id res chain seq x y z
N MET A 1 16.29 -27.63 -13.27
CA MET A 1 15.41 -26.64 -13.92
C MET A 1 16.22 -25.99 -15.02
N PRO A 2 15.76 -26.00 -16.29
CA PRO A 2 16.53 -25.38 -17.35
C PRO A 2 16.60 -23.87 -17.12
N ILE A 3 17.82 -23.34 -17.09
CA ILE A 3 18.07 -21.90 -17.03
C ILE A 3 17.59 -21.31 -18.37
N ASP A 4 16.89 -20.17 -18.32
CA ASP A 4 16.42 -19.49 -19.52
C ASP A 4 17.61 -19.24 -20.48
N PRO A 5 17.51 -19.61 -21.77
CA PRO A 5 18.63 -19.51 -22.71
C PRO A 5 19.14 -18.07 -22.89
N ARG A 6 18.32 -17.05 -22.59
CA ARG A 6 18.77 -15.64 -22.59
C ARG A 6 19.68 -15.31 -21.40
N ILE A 7 19.45 -15.97 -20.27
CA ILE A 7 20.28 -15.80 -19.07
C ILE A 7 21.64 -16.43 -19.30
N GLN A 8 21.68 -17.63 -19.89
CA GLN A 8 22.94 -18.31 -20.20
C GLN A 8 23.80 -17.47 -21.18
N LEU A 9 23.21 -16.96 -22.26
CA LEU A 9 23.90 -16.12 -23.23
C LEU A 9 24.49 -14.83 -22.63
N ALA A 10 23.83 -14.23 -21.63
CA ALA A 10 24.33 -13.03 -20.95
C ALA A 10 25.50 -13.31 -19.98
N LEU A 11 25.57 -14.52 -19.43
CA LEU A 11 26.67 -14.94 -18.56
C LEU A 11 27.93 -15.28 -19.36
N ASP A 12 27.77 -15.85 -20.55
CA ASP A 12 28.85 -16.28 -21.44
C ASP A 12 29.53 -15.13 -22.21
N MET A 13 29.02 -13.89 -22.13
CA MET A 13 29.66 -12.72 -22.75
C MET A 13 30.80 -12.12 -21.91
N PRO A 14 31.86 -11.58 -22.55
CA PRO A 14 32.95 -10.88 -21.86
C PRO A 14 32.42 -9.66 -21.09
N LEU A 15 33.01 -9.41 -19.92
CA LEU A 15 32.56 -8.39 -18.95
C LEU A 15 32.43 -6.97 -19.55
N THR A 16 33.16 -6.69 -20.63
CA THR A 16 33.17 -5.43 -21.37
C THR A 16 31.91 -5.19 -22.22
N GLU A 17 31.17 -6.25 -22.56
CA GLU A 17 30.04 -6.19 -23.49
C GLU A 17 28.69 -6.50 -22.80
N ARG A 18 28.70 -6.76 -21.50
CA ARG A 18 27.48 -7.06 -20.73
C ARG A 18 26.59 -5.81 -20.71
N PRO A 19 25.36 -5.86 -21.27
CA PRO A 19 24.44 -4.74 -21.18
C PRO A 19 24.10 -4.50 -19.70
N SER A 20 23.96 -3.23 -19.31
CA SER A 20 23.51 -2.89 -17.96
C SER A 20 22.04 -3.29 -17.77
N ILE A 21 21.80 -4.54 -17.38
CA ILE A 21 20.46 -5.05 -17.08
C ILE A 21 19.99 -4.34 -15.81
N ARG A 22 19.17 -3.29 -15.97
CA ARG A 22 18.44 -2.69 -14.85
C ARG A 22 17.42 -3.72 -14.37
N LEU A 23 17.66 -4.30 -13.21
CA LEU A 23 16.65 -5.03 -12.45
C LEU A 23 15.47 -4.09 -12.19
N VAL A 24 14.41 -4.22 -12.98
CA VAL A 24 13.13 -3.56 -12.72
C VAL A 24 12.60 -4.11 -11.40
N SER A 25 12.59 -3.25 -10.38
CA SER A 25 12.02 -3.58 -9.08
C SER A 25 10.60 -4.14 -9.26
N GLY A 26 10.34 -5.30 -8.66
CA GLY A 26 9.14 -6.10 -8.90
C GLY A 26 7.82 -5.35 -8.67
N LYS A 27 6.72 -5.87 -9.24
CA LYS A 27 5.37 -5.29 -9.15
C LYS A 27 5.04 -4.93 -7.70
N ARG A 28 4.78 -3.64 -7.42
CA ARG A 28 4.33 -3.16 -6.12
C ARG A 28 3.01 -3.86 -5.76
N LYS A 29 3.03 -4.71 -4.72
CA LYS A 29 1.83 -5.41 -4.22
C LYS A 29 0.75 -4.37 -3.90
N ARG A 30 -0.49 -4.61 -4.36
CA ARG A 30 -1.60 -3.70 -4.08
C ARG A 30 -1.76 -3.58 -2.57
N LYS A 31 -1.86 -2.35 -2.05
CA LYS A 31 -2.06 -2.11 -0.62
C LYS A 31 -3.46 -2.57 -0.24
N SER A 32 -3.55 -3.53 0.67
CA SER A 32 -4.81 -4.08 1.20
C SER A 32 -5.20 -3.41 2.53
N GLY A 33 -4.86 -2.13 2.70
CA GLY A 33 -5.05 -1.39 3.95
C GLY A 33 -6.48 -0.94 4.25
N TYR A 34 -7.40 -1.08 3.29
CA TYR A 34 -8.78 -0.63 3.41
C TYR A 34 -9.73 -1.79 3.72
N ALA A 35 -10.74 -1.54 4.55
CA ALA A 35 -11.78 -2.52 4.85
C ALA A 35 -12.64 -2.87 3.62
N ALA A 36 -12.82 -1.91 2.70
CA ALA A 36 -13.49 -2.07 1.43
C ALA A 36 -12.84 -1.15 0.38
N GLN A 37 -13.21 -1.31 -0.89
CA GLN A 37 -12.65 -0.51 -1.98
C GLN A 37 -12.93 0.99 -1.77
N PRO A 38 -11.90 1.87 -1.78
CA PRO A 38 -12.11 3.32 -1.72
C PRO A 38 -12.98 3.81 -2.89
N GLY A 39 -13.90 4.74 -2.62
CA GLY A 39 -14.85 5.26 -3.62
C GLY A 39 -16.20 4.56 -3.62
N THR A 40 -16.38 3.54 -2.77
CA THR A 40 -17.67 2.84 -2.58
C THR A 40 -18.50 3.39 -1.43
N GLY A 41 -17.99 4.38 -0.70
CA GLY A 41 -18.67 5.04 0.40
C GLY A 41 -19.45 6.29 -0.04
N PRO A 42 -20.00 7.05 0.93
CA PRO A 42 -20.72 8.30 0.64
C PRO A 42 -19.86 9.31 -0.13
N ALA A 43 -20.47 10.00 -1.08
CA ALA A 43 -19.80 10.99 -1.92
C ALA A 43 -19.30 12.18 -1.08
N GLY A 44 -18.10 12.66 -1.38
CA GLY A 44 -17.45 13.76 -0.66
C GLY A 44 -16.72 13.34 0.62
N GLU A 45 -17.07 12.20 1.21
CA GLU A 45 -16.43 11.69 2.42
C GLU A 45 -15.07 11.03 2.14
N LYS A 46 -14.17 11.11 3.12
CA LYS A 46 -12.79 10.64 3.01
C LYS A 46 -12.42 9.75 4.18
N CYS A 47 -11.37 8.94 4.04
CA CYS A 47 -10.88 8.11 5.15
C CYS A 47 -10.50 8.94 6.40
N LYS A 48 -10.11 10.20 6.24
CA LYS A 48 -9.79 11.10 7.36
C LYS A 48 -10.98 11.48 8.26
N THR A 49 -12.20 11.47 7.73
CA THR A 49 -13.44 11.79 8.47
C THR A 49 -14.09 10.54 9.05
N CYS A 50 -13.54 9.35 8.77
CA CYS A 50 -14.06 8.09 9.25
C CYS A 50 -13.77 7.88 10.74
N ARG A 51 -14.73 7.33 11.49
CA ARG A 51 -14.56 6.89 12.88
C ARG A 51 -13.50 5.81 13.05
N HIS A 52 -13.26 5.01 12.02
CA HIS A 52 -12.36 3.86 12.08
C HIS A 52 -10.90 4.21 11.73
N ILE A 53 -10.57 5.48 11.48
CA ILE A 53 -9.19 5.88 11.24
C ILE A 53 -8.36 5.74 12.54
N ARG A 54 -7.22 5.06 12.45
CA ARG A 54 -6.25 4.97 13.53
C ARG A 54 -4.93 5.56 13.08
N ARG A 55 -4.34 6.39 13.93
CA ARG A 55 -3.03 6.97 13.72
C ARG A 55 -2.04 6.24 14.62
N VAL A 56 -1.20 5.41 14.03
CA VAL A 56 -0.20 4.63 14.76
C VAL A 56 1.13 5.34 14.67
N GLN A 57 1.78 5.59 15.80
CA GLN A 57 3.12 6.19 15.83
C GLN A 57 4.18 5.11 15.63
N GLY A 58 5.20 5.42 14.83
CA GLY A 58 6.39 4.60 14.65
C GLY A 58 7.61 5.51 14.49
N GLY A 59 8.36 5.66 15.58
CA GLY A 59 9.40 6.69 15.69
C GLY A 59 8.81 8.08 15.48
N ALA A 60 9.43 8.88 14.61
CA ALA A 60 8.98 10.24 14.29
C ALA A 60 7.80 10.31 13.30
N LYS A 61 7.28 9.18 12.81
CA LYS A 61 6.24 9.15 11.77
C LYS A 61 4.91 8.61 12.30
N THR A 62 3.82 9.09 11.71
CA THR A 62 2.46 8.61 11.98
C THR A 62 1.92 7.88 10.76
N PHE A 63 1.47 6.64 10.97
CA PHE A 63 0.95 5.75 9.95
C PHE A 63 -0.58 5.64 10.10
N PRO A 64 -1.36 6.24 9.19
CA PRO A 64 -2.81 6.07 9.16
C PRO A 64 -3.16 4.64 8.74
N LYS A 65 -3.97 3.97 9.55
CA LYS A 65 -4.46 2.61 9.34
C LYS A 65 -5.97 2.52 9.56
N CYS A 66 -6.63 1.56 8.92
CA CYS A 66 -8.06 1.31 9.12
C CYS A 66 -8.27 0.29 10.25
N ALA A 67 -9.06 0.64 11.28
CA ALA A 67 -9.31 -0.23 12.44
C ALA A 67 -10.06 -1.53 12.12
N LEU A 68 -10.77 -1.59 11.00
CA LEU A 68 -11.62 -2.72 10.64
C LEU A 68 -10.85 -3.89 10.00
N ILE A 69 -9.55 -3.73 9.74
CA ILE A 69 -8.71 -4.78 9.17
C ILE A 69 -7.61 -5.20 10.16
N ARG A 70 -7.11 -6.42 10.01
CA ARG A 70 -5.92 -6.88 10.75
C ARG A 70 -4.65 -6.28 10.12
N TRP A 71 -3.84 -5.62 10.94
CA TRP A 71 -2.57 -5.03 10.49
C TRP A 71 -1.41 -6.04 10.59
N THR A 72 -0.54 -6.06 9.59
CA THR A 72 0.66 -6.92 9.56
C THR A 72 1.93 -6.18 9.96
N LYS A 73 1.80 -5.06 10.70
CA LYS A 73 2.89 -4.11 11.07
C LYS A 73 3.69 -3.53 9.89
N GLY A 74 3.39 -3.90 8.65
CA GLY A 74 4.05 -3.39 7.44
C GLY A 74 3.25 -2.32 6.67
N PRO A 75 3.90 -1.65 5.71
CA PRO A 75 3.31 -0.54 4.93
C PRO A 75 2.23 -0.97 3.93
N GLY A 76 2.05 -2.27 3.72
CA GLY A 76 0.97 -2.82 2.89
C GLY A 76 -0.43 -2.58 3.47
N THR A 77 -0.51 -2.23 4.77
CA THR A 77 -1.77 -1.98 5.49
C THR A 77 -2.04 -0.50 5.76
N ASP A 78 -1.17 0.39 5.29
CA ASP A 78 -1.35 1.83 5.45
C ASP A 78 -2.38 2.36 4.45
N ILE A 79 -3.23 3.28 4.91
CA ILE A 79 -4.25 3.94 4.09
C ILE A 79 -3.85 5.37 3.77
N LYS A 80 -4.30 5.91 2.64
CA LYS A 80 -4.20 7.35 2.38
C LYS A 80 -5.35 8.08 3.07
N VAL A 81 -5.05 9.10 3.88
CA VAL A 81 -6.04 9.92 4.58
C VAL A 81 -7.02 10.62 3.64
N ASN A 82 -6.54 11.01 2.45
CA ASN A 82 -7.32 11.68 1.41
C ASN A 82 -8.00 10.72 0.43
N ALA A 83 -7.89 9.40 0.65
CA ALA A 83 -8.64 8.46 -0.17
C ALA A 83 -10.15 8.65 0.05
N PRO A 84 -10.97 8.47 -1.00
CA PRO A 84 -12.41 8.50 -0.87
C PRO A 84 -12.88 7.44 0.12
N ALA A 85 -13.99 7.72 0.80
CA ALA A 85 -14.61 6.79 1.74
C ALA A 85 -14.91 5.44 1.07
N CYS A 86 -14.85 4.38 1.86
CA CYS A 86 -15.29 3.05 1.44
C CYS A 86 -16.68 2.76 2.03
N SER A 87 -17.34 1.70 1.57
CA SER A 87 -18.68 1.29 2.03
C SER A 87 -18.79 1.01 3.54
N ARG A 88 -17.67 0.84 4.25
CA ARG A 88 -17.60 0.66 5.71
C ARG A 88 -17.30 1.96 6.46
N TRP A 89 -17.46 3.11 5.80
CA TRP A 89 -17.27 4.41 6.43
C TRP A 89 -18.35 4.66 7.48
N ALA A 90 -17.95 5.27 8.59
CA ALA A 90 -18.86 5.73 9.64
C ALA A 90 -18.43 7.13 10.06
N PRO A 91 -19.38 8.06 10.32
CA PRO A 91 -19.05 9.41 10.76
C PRO A 91 -18.37 9.39 12.12
N GLN A 92 -17.41 10.29 12.32
CA GLN A 92 -16.90 10.57 13.65
C GLN A 92 -18.01 11.22 14.47
N GLU A 93 -18.23 10.71 15.69
CA GLU A 93 -19.11 11.36 16.63
C GLU A 93 -18.46 12.71 16.99
N PRO A 94 -19.17 13.84 16.80
CA PRO A 94 -18.63 15.13 17.18
C PRO A 94 -18.36 15.11 18.68
N ALA A 95 -17.23 15.68 19.09
CA ALA A 95 -16.91 15.82 20.51
C ALA A 95 -18.07 16.58 21.18
N ARG A 96 -18.81 15.91 22.05
CA ARG A 96 -19.79 16.55 22.92
C ARG A 96 -19.01 17.52 23.84
N PRO A 97 -19.45 18.78 23.96
CA PRO A 97 -18.75 19.81 24.73
C PRO A 97 -18.58 19.43 26.20
#